data_AF-F2Q9X5-F1
#
_entry.id   AF-F2Q9X5-F1
#
_cell.length_a   1.000
_cell.length_b   1.000
_cell.length_c   1.000
_cell.angle_alpha   90.00
_cell.angle_beta   90.00
_cell.angle_gamma   90.00
#
_symmetry.space_group_name_H-M   'P 1'
#
loop_
_entity.id
_entity.type
_entity.pdbx_description
1 polymer ?
#
loop_
_entity_poly.entity_id
_entity_poly.type
_entity_poly.pdbx_seq_one_letter_code
_entity_poly.pdbx_strand_id
1 'polypeptide(L)'
;MSLSAADKKAVADSWAKMSKPSFQDAGERVFLKLLKKDSTKAMFKKFKDIPRDRLAGNAALRDHGGKVVQALDDFIKGLDGSGHETVRNVGRIHKAAGMTNDNINLMKPILLELLDEVGCGDAKAAWDKLWNLFMTVHGDSC
;
A
#
# COMPACT_ATOMS: atom_id res chain seq x y z
N MET A 1 -8.09 -16.93 -2.92
CA MET A 1 -7.88 -16.83 -4.38
C MET A 1 -6.38 -16.80 -4.64
N SER A 2 -5.87 -17.55 -5.62
CA SER A 2 -4.44 -17.59 -5.95
C SER A 2 -4.15 -16.72 -7.18
N LEU A 3 -2.99 -16.06 -7.20
CA LEU A 3 -2.49 -15.34 -8.37
C LEU A 3 -1.89 -16.34 -9.36
N SER A 4 -2.25 -16.21 -10.64
CA SER A 4 -1.59 -16.96 -11.71
C SER A 4 -0.15 -16.46 -11.96
N ALA A 5 0.66 -17.21 -12.71
CA ALA A 5 2.00 -16.75 -13.11
C ALA A 5 1.95 -15.43 -13.92
N ALA A 6 0.93 -15.27 -14.77
CA ALA A 6 0.70 -14.03 -15.52
C ALA A 6 0.33 -12.86 -14.59
N ASP A 7 -0.54 -13.10 -13.60
CA ASP A 7 -0.89 -12.08 -12.60
C ASP A 7 0.35 -11.63 -11.81
N LYS A 8 1.18 -12.57 -11.35
CA LYS A 8 2.42 -12.28 -10.62
C LYS A 8 3.39 -11.46 -11.46
N LYS A 9 3.56 -11.82 -12.73
CA LYS A 9 4.41 -11.07 -13.66
C LYS A 9 3.89 -9.65 -13.87
N ALA A 10 2.60 -9.49 -14.11
CA ALA A 10 2.00 -8.16 -14.29
C ALA A 10 2.18 -7.28 -13.05
N VAL A 11 2.00 -7.84 -11.86
CA VAL A 11 2.27 -7.15 -10.59
C VAL A 11 3.75 -6.76 -10.47
N ALA A 12 4.68 -7.69 -10.71
CA ALA A 12 6.11 -7.42 -10.56
C ALA A 12 6.60 -6.32 -11.54
N ASP A 13 6.20 -6.41 -12.81
CA ASP A 13 6.61 -5.46 -13.85
C ASP A 13 6.05 -4.05 -13.58
N SER A 14 4.78 -3.95 -13.17
CA SER A 14 4.16 -2.67 -12.82
C SER A 14 4.70 -2.10 -11.51
N TRP A 15 4.96 -2.95 -10.51
CA TRP A 15 5.56 -2.55 -9.25
C TRP A 15 6.96 -1.94 -9.42
N ALA A 16 7.77 -2.49 -10.34
CA ALA A 16 9.09 -1.95 -10.67
C ALA A 16 9.05 -0.51 -11.23
N LYS A 17 7.90 -0.05 -11.74
CA LYS A 17 7.67 1.35 -12.11
C LYS A 17 7.10 2.16 -10.95
N MET A 18 6.11 1.61 -10.23
CA MET A 18 5.44 2.30 -9.12
C MET A 18 6.38 2.60 -7.95
N SER A 19 7.34 1.74 -7.65
CA SER A 19 8.22 1.86 -6.48
C SER A 19 9.43 2.79 -6.68
N LYS A 20 9.63 3.32 -7.90
CA LYS A 20 10.73 4.23 -8.25
C LYS A 20 10.37 5.71 -8.05
N PRO A 21 11.35 6.61 -7.83
CA PRO A 21 12.80 6.32 -7.75
C PRO A 21 13.24 5.80 -6.37
N SER A 22 12.43 6.01 -5.33
CA SER A 22 12.64 5.43 -4.00
C SER A 22 11.31 5.02 -3.35
N PHE A 23 11.37 4.17 -2.34
CA PHE A 23 10.19 3.77 -1.58
C PHE A 23 9.56 4.95 -0.83
N GLN A 24 10.37 5.93 -0.39
CA GLN A 24 9.88 7.15 0.23
C GLN A 24 9.09 8.00 -0.77
N ASP A 25 9.55 8.14 -2.01
CA ASP A 25 8.86 8.91 -3.05
C ASP A 25 7.57 8.20 -3.52
N ALA A 26 7.61 6.86 -3.65
CA ALA A 26 6.42 6.06 -3.93
C ALA A 26 5.41 6.15 -2.79
N GLY A 27 5.88 6.04 -1.55
CA GLY A 27 5.04 6.14 -0.35
C GLY A 27 4.40 7.51 -0.22
N GLU A 28 5.16 8.57 -0.47
CA GLU A 28 4.61 9.92 -0.49
C GLU A 28 3.49 10.08 -1.51
N ARG A 29 3.67 9.60 -2.74
CA ARG A 29 2.61 9.65 -3.77
C ARG A 29 1.33 8.94 -3.34
N VAL A 30 1.46 7.75 -2.73
CA VAL A 30 0.31 7.01 -2.17
C VAL A 30 -0.38 7.83 -1.09
N PHE A 31 0.37 8.33 -0.11
CA PHE A 31 -0.20 9.02 1.04
C PHE A 31 -0.77 10.39 0.71
N LEU A 32 -0.17 11.15 -0.21
CA LEU A 32 -0.74 12.43 -0.67
C LEU A 32 -2.12 12.26 -1.30
N LYS A 33 -2.37 11.15 -1.99
CA LYS A 33 -3.70 10.83 -2.53
C LYS A 33 -4.64 10.30 -1.44
N LEU A 34 -4.16 9.39 -0.59
CA LEU A 34 -4.94 8.78 0.49
C LEU A 34 -5.46 9.84 1.51
N LEU A 35 -4.62 10.81 1.86
CA LEU A 35 -4.91 11.82 2.88
C LEU A 35 -5.71 13.03 2.36
N LYS A 36 -6.22 12.98 1.12
CA LYS A 36 -7.12 14.02 0.58
C LYS A 36 -8.41 14.16 1.38
N LYS A 37 -8.88 13.07 2.01
CA LYS A 37 -10.07 13.07 2.88
C LYS A 37 -9.68 13.30 4.33
N ASP A 38 -10.38 14.22 5.01
CA ASP A 38 -10.11 14.53 6.43
C ASP A 38 -10.34 13.33 7.35
N SER A 39 -11.35 12.51 7.05
CA SER A 39 -11.59 11.27 7.78
C SER A 39 -10.39 10.32 7.74
N THR A 40 -9.73 10.22 6.59
CA THR A 40 -8.53 9.39 6.42
C THR A 40 -7.33 10.01 7.11
N LYS A 41 -7.16 11.33 6.99
CA LYS A 41 -6.05 12.05 7.63
C LYS A 41 -6.11 12.00 9.16
N ALA A 42 -7.31 12.05 9.73
CA ALA A 42 -7.53 11.94 11.17
C ALA A 42 -7.01 10.63 11.80
N MET A 43 -6.88 9.56 11.00
CA MET A 43 -6.36 8.26 11.47
C MET A 43 -4.86 8.30 11.80
N PHE A 44 -4.11 9.24 11.22
CA PHE A 44 -2.64 9.27 11.31
C PHE A 44 -2.16 10.30 12.32
N LYS A 45 -2.06 9.90 13.60
CA LYS A 45 -1.65 10.78 14.72
C LYS A 45 -0.41 11.64 14.45
N LYS A 46 0.57 11.13 13.70
CA LYS A 46 1.84 11.83 13.42
C LYS A 46 1.73 13.02 12.45
N PHE A 47 0.72 13.04 11.58
CA PHE A 47 0.59 14.08 10.56
C PHE A 47 -0.85 14.54 10.31
N LYS A 48 -1.80 14.14 11.19
CA LYS A 48 -3.19 14.59 11.14
C LYS A 48 -3.36 16.10 11.31
N ASP A 49 -2.43 16.78 11.97
CA ASP A 49 -2.48 18.23 12.23
C ASP A 49 -1.62 19.04 11.24
N ILE A 50 -0.90 18.37 10.33
CA ILE A 50 -0.10 19.04 9.30
C ILE A 50 -1.03 19.51 8.18
N PRO A 51 -1.03 20.79 7.78
CA PRO A 51 -1.81 21.27 6.64
C PRO A 51 -1.53 20.47 5.36
N ARG A 52 -2.55 20.21 4.52
CA ARG A 52 -2.41 19.30 3.36
C ARG A 52 -1.37 19.79 2.34
N ASP A 53 -1.31 21.10 2.14
CA ASP A 53 -0.31 21.79 1.32
C ASP A 53 1.13 21.67 1.86
N ARG A 54 1.29 21.25 3.13
CA ARG A 54 2.59 20.99 3.78
C ARG A 54 2.91 19.50 3.96
N LEU A 55 2.07 18.60 3.44
CA LEU A 55 2.32 17.17 3.49
C LEU A 55 3.39 16.73 2.47
N ALA A 56 3.46 17.40 1.31
CA ALA A 56 4.49 17.14 0.33
C ALA A 56 5.87 17.56 0.87
N GLY A 57 6.86 16.71 0.68
CA GLY A 57 8.20 16.81 1.26
C GLY A 57 8.27 16.49 2.76
N ASN A 58 7.16 16.18 3.43
CA ASN A 58 7.20 16.01 4.88
C ASN A 58 7.94 14.73 5.29
N ALA A 59 8.99 14.87 6.11
CA ALA A 59 9.85 13.77 6.51
C ALA A 59 9.10 12.62 7.22
N ALA A 60 8.11 12.94 8.07
CA ALA A 60 7.36 11.92 8.80
C ALA A 60 6.40 11.13 7.89
N LEU A 61 5.77 11.81 6.92
CA LEU A 61 4.95 11.18 5.91
C LEU A 61 5.79 10.29 4.98
N ARG A 62 6.95 10.79 4.54
CA ARG A 62 7.88 10.04 3.68
C ARG A 62 8.46 8.80 4.38
N ASP A 63 8.82 8.90 5.66
CA ASP A 63 9.27 7.75 6.46
C ASP A 63 8.18 6.69 6.60
N HIS A 64 6.96 7.09 6.95
CA HIS A 64 5.85 6.15 7.07
C HIS A 64 5.47 5.54 5.72
N GLY A 65 5.36 6.36 4.68
CA GLY A 65 5.09 5.92 3.31
C GLY A 65 6.15 4.92 2.82
N GLY A 66 7.43 5.19 3.08
CA GLY A 66 8.52 4.27 2.74
C GLY A 66 8.38 2.90 3.40
N LYS A 67 7.99 2.86 4.68
CA LYS A 67 7.73 1.59 5.40
C LYS A 67 6.56 0.80 4.82
N VAL A 68 5.48 1.49 4.42
CA VAL A 68 4.33 0.85 3.76
C VAL A 68 4.72 0.28 2.41
N VAL A 69 5.45 1.05 1.59
CA VAL A 69 5.93 0.58 0.28
C VAL A 69 6.91 -0.58 0.44
N GLN A 70 7.81 -0.56 1.42
CA GLN A 70 8.69 -1.69 1.73
C GLN A 70 7.88 -2.96 2.08
N ALA A 71 6.85 -2.84 2.93
CA ALA A 71 6.03 -4.00 3.28
C ALA A 71 5.27 -4.58 2.07
N LEU A 72 4.81 -3.73 1.15
CA LEU A 72 4.22 -4.17 -0.12
C LEU A 72 5.26 -4.83 -1.03
N ASP A 73 6.48 -4.31 -1.08
CA ASP A 73 7.60 -4.89 -1.84
C ASP A 73 7.94 -6.29 -1.33
N ASP A 74 8.09 -6.44 -0.02
CA ASP A 74 8.36 -7.73 0.63
C ASP A 74 7.23 -8.73 0.39
N PHE A 75 5.98 -8.27 0.45
CA PHE A 75 4.83 -9.11 0.12
C PHE A 75 4.84 -9.57 -1.35
N ILE A 76 5.07 -8.65 -2.29
CA ILE A 76 5.10 -8.94 -3.73
C ILE A 76 6.25 -9.90 -4.07
N LYS A 77 7.45 -9.68 -3.54
CA LYS A 77 8.61 -10.55 -3.75
C LYS A 77 8.46 -11.90 -3.06
N GLY A 78 7.72 -11.92 -1.94
CA GLY A 78 7.48 -13.11 -1.12
C GLY A 78 6.16 -13.83 -1.41
N LEU A 79 5.48 -13.58 -2.54
CA LEU A 79 4.15 -14.14 -2.85
C LEU A 79 4.08 -15.68 -2.78
N ASP A 80 5.19 -16.36 -3.04
CA ASP A 80 5.31 -17.82 -3.01
C ASP A 80 6.00 -18.34 -1.73
N GLY A 81 6.13 -17.51 -0.70
CA GLY A 81 6.84 -17.87 0.52
C GLY A 81 6.56 -16.92 1.69
N SER A 82 7.59 -16.19 2.12
CA SER A 82 7.59 -15.41 3.37
C SER A 82 6.69 -14.17 3.34
N GLY A 83 6.20 -13.73 2.18
CA GLY A 83 5.43 -12.48 2.05
C GLY A 83 4.17 -12.45 2.92
N HIS A 84 3.55 -13.61 3.18
CA HIS A 84 2.39 -13.70 4.06
C HIS A 84 2.72 -13.36 5.52
N GLU A 85 3.93 -13.67 5.99
CA GLU A 85 4.35 -13.31 7.35
C GLU A 85 4.52 -11.80 7.51
N THR A 86 5.07 -11.12 6.49
CA THR A 86 5.13 -9.66 6.45
C THR A 86 3.73 -9.06 6.59
N VAL A 87 2.76 -9.56 5.81
CA VAL A 87 1.39 -9.06 5.85
C VAL A 87 0.71 -9.33 7.20
N ARG A 88 0.90 -10.51 7.80
CA ARG A 88 0.40 -10.82 9.15
C ARG A 88 0.98 -9.86 10.20
N ASN A 89 2.27 -9.57 10.12
CA ASN A 89 2.89 -8.61 11.04
C ASN A 89 2.29 -7.21 10.89
N VAL A 90 2.10 -6.74 9.65
CA VAL A 90 1.43 -5.48 9.36
C VAL A 90 0.00 -5.47 9.91
N GLY A 91 -0.75 -6.56 9.74
CA GLY A 91 -2.11 -6.69 10.29
C GLY A 91 -2.17 -6.59 11.80
N ARG A 92 -1.21 -7.19 12.53
CA ARG A 92 -1.10 -7.03 13.99
C ARG A 92 -0.82 -5.58 14.40
N ILE A 93 0.07 -4.89 13.68
CA ILE A 93 0.40 -3.48 13.94
C ILE A 93 -0.84 -2.60 13.72
N HIS A 94 -1.56 -2.77 12.61
CA HIS A 94 -2.76 -2.01 12.31
C HIS A 94 -3.89 -2.30 13.32
N LYS A 95 -4.08 -3.56 13.73
CA LYS A 95 -5.04 -3.94 14.77
C LYS A 95 -4.71 -3.28 16.10
N ALA A 96 -3.44 -3.29 16.52
CA ALA A 96 -2.99 -2.63 17.74
C ALA A 96 -3.17 -1.09 17.69
N ALA A 97 -3.15 -0.51 16.49
CA ALA A 97 -3.45 0.90 16.26
C ALA A 97 -4.96 1.21 16.16
N GLY A 98 -5.83 0.21 16.29
CA GLY A 98 -7.29 0.36 16.21
C GLY A 98 -7.83 0.54 14.80
N MET A 99 -7.05 0.19 13.76
CA MET A 99 -7.50 0.28 12.37
C MET A 99 -8.38 -0.91 12.00
N THR A 100 -9.43 -0.65 11.23
CA THR A 100 -10.28 -1.70 10.65
C THR A 100 -9.77 -2.12 9.27
N ASN A 101 -10.18 -3.30 8.80
CA ASN A 101 -9.91 -3.72 7.43
C ASN A 101 -10.45 -2.72 6.40
N ASP A 102 -11.58 -2.08 6.67
CA ASP A 102 -12.13 -1.03 5.82
C ASP A 102 -11.19 0.18 5.72
N ASN A 103 -10.54 0.57 6.83
CA ASN A 103 -9.55 1.64 6.80
C ASN A 103 -8.36 1.30 5.91
N ILE A 104 -7.89 0.05 5.95
CA ILE A 104 -6.78 -0.42 5.12
C ILE A 104 -7.20 -0.51 3.66
N ASN A 105 -8.42 -0.98 3.39
CA ASN A 105 -8.94 -1.15 2.04
C ASN A 105 -9.11 0.18 1.27
N LEU A 106 -9.10 1.34 1.96
CA LEU A 106 -9.05 2.66 1.33
C LEU A 106 -7.82 2.86 0.43
N MET A 107 -6.74 2.08 0.64
CA MET A 107 -5.52 2.17 -0.18
C MET A 107 -5.69 1.52 -1.56
N LYS A 108 -6.59 0.54 -1.72
CA LYS A 108 -6.84 -0.17 -2.98
C LYS A 108 -7.10 0.78 -4.16
N PRO A 109 -8.10 1.68 -4.12
CA PRO A 109 -8.37 2.57 -5.25
C PRO A 109 -7.19 3.49 -5.55
N ILE A 110 -6.39 3.87 -4.55
CA ILE A 110 -5.21 4.72 -4.75
C ILE A 110 -4.12 3.98 -5.53
N LEU A 111 -3.87 2.71 -5.19
CA LEU A 111 -2.90 1.88 -5.91
C LEU A 111 -3.34 1.66 -7.37
N LEU A 112 -4.63 1.44 -7.60
CA LEU A 112 -5.18 1.29 -8.95
C LEU A 112 -5.11 2.58 -9.77
N GLU A 113 -5.36 3.74 -9.15
CA GLU A 113 -5.17 5.05 -9.78
C GLU A 113 -3.69 5.27 -10.17
N LEU A 114 -2.76 4.96 -9.26
CA LEU A 114 -1.33 5.11 -9.52
C LEU A 114 -0.82 4.20 -10.65
N LEU A 115 -1.44 3.04 -10.88
CA LEU A 115 -1.14 2.19 -12.03
C LEU A 115 -1.43 2.89 -13.36
N ASP A 116 -2.54 3.62 -13.47
CA ASP A 116 -2.83 4.39 -14.69
C ASP A 116 -1.78 5.47 -14.91
N GLU A 117 -1.43 6.20 -13.85
CA GLU A 117 -0.49 7.33 -13.91
C GLU A 117 0.90 6.90 -14.39
N VAL A 118 1.31 5.66 -14.11
CA VAL A 118 2.60 5.11 -14.57
C VAL A 118 2.49 4.28 -15.86
N GLY A 119 1.34 4.29 -16.53
CA GLY A 119 1.11 3.59 -17.79
C GLY A 119 1.05 2.06 -17.64
N CYS A 120 0.52 1.57 -16.51
CA CYS A 120 0.35 0.15 -16.18
C CYS A 120 -1.11 -0.19 -15.82
N GLY A 121 -2.08 0.51 -16.43
CA GLY A 121 -3.51 0.29 -16.19
C GLY A 121 -3.99 -1.13 -16.56
N ASP A 122 -3.30 -1.81 -17.46
CA ASP A 122 -3.52 -3.22 -17.82
C ASP A 122 -3.28 -4.19 -16.66
N ALA A 123 -2.40 -3.85 -15.72
CA ALA A 123 -2.09 -4.67 -14.55
C ALA A 123 -3.17 -4.62 -13.44
N LYS A 124 -4.16 -3.73 -13.54
CA LYS A 124 -5.16 -3.49 -12.47
C LYS A 124 -5.91 -4.74 -12.03
N ALA A 125 -6.26 -5.63 -12.97
CA ALA A 125 -6.96 -6.87 -12.63
C ALA A 125 -6.09 -7.81 -11.77
N ALA A 126 -4.78 -7.87 -12.05
CA ALA A 126 -3.84 -8.63 -11.25
C ALA A 126 -3.63 -8.00 -9.87
N TRP A 127 -3.58 -6.67 -9.80
CA TRP A 127 -3.51 -5.91 -8.54
C TRP A 127 -4.76 -6.05 -7.68
N ASP A 128 -5.95 -6.16 -8.29
CA ASP A 128 -7.18 -6.45 -7.56
C ASP A 128 -7.08 -7.78 -6.80
N LYS A 129 -6.65 -8.84 -7.50
CA LYS A 129 -6.41 -10.16 -6.91
C LYS A 129 -5.32 -10.12 -5.83
N LEU A 130 -4.20 -9.42 -6.10
CA LEU A 130 -3.12 -9.22 -5.14
C LEU A 130 -3.64 -8.57 -3.86
N TRP A 131 -4.41 -7.50 -3.99
CA TRP A 131 -4.95 -6.77 -2.85
C TRP A 131 -5.97 -7.60 -2.08
N ASN A 132 -6.82 -8.36 -2.78
CA ASN A 132 -7.76 -9.27 -2.12
C ASN A 132 -7.01 -10.34 -1.29
N LEU A 133 -5.91 -10.89 -1.83
CA LEU A 133 -5.02 -11.79 -1.07
C LEU A 133 -4.39 -11.08 0.13
N PHE A 134 -3.86 -9.87 -0.06
CA PHE A 134 -3.32 -9.06 1.03
C PHE A 134 -4.35 -8.87 2.15
N MET A 135 -5.58 -8.49 1.82
CA MET A 135 -6.64 -8.26 2.79
C MET A 135 -7.08 -9.53 3.52
N THR A 136 -7.10 -10.68 2.83
CA THR A 136 -7.31 -11.99 3.49
C THR A 136 -6.22 -12.24 4.53
N VAL A 137 -4.94 -12.20 4.14
CA VAL A 137 -3.81 -12.49 5.05
C VAL A 137 -3.71 -11.46 6.18
N HIS A 138 -3.99 -10.18 5.88
CA HIS A 138 -4.01 -9.09 6.86
C HIS A 138 -5.12 -9.30 7.89
N GLY A 139 -6.31 -9.75 7.46
CA GLY A 139 -7.44 -10.07 8.34
C GLY A 139 -7.17 -11.28 9.24
N ASP A 140 -6.43 -12.27 8.74
CA ASP A 140 -6.11 -13.52 9.44
C ASP A 140 -4.97 -13.39 10.48
N SER A 141 -4.59 -12.17 10.88
CA SER A 141 -3.44 -11.89 11.75
C SER A 141 -3.60 -12.34 13.22
N CYS A 142 -4.51 -13.27 13.49
CA CYS A 142 -4.70 -13.93 14.79
C CYS A 142 -3.59 -14.95 15.09
#